data_AF-A0A3B8JZP1-F1
#
_entry.id   AF-A0A3B8JZP1-F1
#
_cell.length_a   1.000
_cell.length_b   1.000
_cell.length_c   1.000
_cell.angle_alpha   90.00
_cell.angle_beta   90.00
_cell.angle_gamma   90.00
#
_symmetry.space_group_name_H-M   'P 1'
#
loop_
_entity.id
_entity.type
_entity.pdbx_description
1 polymer ?
#
loop_
_entity_poly.entity_id
_entity_poly.type
_entity_poly.pdbx_seq_one_letter_code
_entity_poly.pdbx_strand_id
1 'polypeptide(L)'
;MILTQEKNEFNKHLYVYLDQYTGKVLQVDDPRKATLATRILDAQYILHIGSYGGLPMRILYTLIGFVVVVLVITGLALWRRRLWLIARRVEAMRHSQKVSVHTDDF
;
A
#
# COMPACT_ATOMS: atom_id res chain seq x y z
N MET A 1 35.15 31.97 3.86
CA MET A 1 33.87 32.27 3.18
C MET A 1 33.64 31.17 2.15
N ILE A 2 33.08 30.04 2.60
CA ILE A 2 32.83 28.84 1.77
C ILE A 2 31.34 28.87 1.46
N LEU A 3 30.98 29.24 0.24
CA LEU A 3 29.60 29.35 -0.19
C LEU A 3 29.37 28.50 -1.45
N THR A 4 28.52 27.47 -1.27
CA THR A 4 27.49 27.02 -2.23
C THR A 4 27.94 26.39 -3.57
N GLN A 5 28.54 25.19 -3.52
CA GLN A 5 28.64 24.30 -4.69
C GLN A 5 28.30 22.84 -4.33
N GLU A 6 27.19 22.60 -3.62
CA GLU A 6 26.77 21.22 -3.27
C GLU A 6 25.24 21.07 -3.22
N LYS A 7 24.50 21.54 -4.23
CA LYS A 7 23.04 21.25 -4.31
C LYS A 7 22.46 20.95 -5.69
N ASN A 8 23.27 20.89 -6.76
CA ASN A 8 22.75 20.74 -8.13
C ASN A 8 23.36 19.58 -8.93
N GLU A 9 23.83 18.52 -8.26
CA GLU A 9 24.05 17.19 -8.88
C GLU A 9 22.68 16.49 -9.06
N PHE A 10 21.75 17.15 -9.76
CA PHE A 10 20.48 16.58 -10.19
C PHE A 10 20.78 15.47 -11.20
N ASN A 11 21.10 14.29 -10.67
CA ASN A 11 20.79 12.96 -11.18
C ASN A 11 20.36 12.96 -12.66
N LYS A 12 21.34 13.03 -13.58
CA LYS A 12 21.16 12.72 -15.00
C LYS A 12 21.70 11.32 -15.24
N HIS A 13 21.01 10.31 -14.73
CA HIS A 13 21.31 8.94 -15.14
C HIS A 13 20.73 8.77 -16.55
N LEU A 14 21.61 8.85 -17.54
CA LEU A 14 21.31 8.53 -18.93
C LEU A 14 21.28 7.01 -19.04
N TYR A 15 20.09 6.42 -19.10
CA TYR A 15 19.96 4.97 -19.27
C TYR A 15 20.13 4.64 -20.75
N VAL A 16 21.20 3.90 -21.05
CA VAL A 16 21.51 3.42 -22.40
C VAL A 16 21.31 1.91 -22.40
N TYR A 17 20.26 1.46 -23.08
CA TYR A 17 19.97 0.05 -23.27
C TYR A 17 20.78 -0.45 -24.47
N LEU A 18 21.63 -1.45 -24.23
CA LEU A 18 22.46 -2.08 -25.25
C LEU A 18 21.93 -3.48 -25.56
N ASP A 19 21.95 -3.84 -26.83
CA ASP A 19 21.75 -5.22 -27.27
C ASP A 19 22.93 -6.07 -26.79
N GLN A 20 22.63 -7.11 -26.01
CA GLN A 20 23.63 -7.92 -25.31
C GLN A 20 24.54 -8.76 -26.23
N TYR A 21 24.14 -9.04 -27.47
CA TYR A 21 24.91 -9.88 -28.40
C TYR A 21 25.67 -9.06 -29.44
N THR A 22 25.17 -7.87 -29.76
CA THR A 22 25.73 -7.04 -30.85
C THR A 22 26.32 -5.71 -30.36
N GLY A 23 26.11 -5.35 -29.09
CA GLY A 23 26.57 -4.07 -28.53
C GLY A 23 25.86 -2.85 -29.13
N LYS A 24 24.77 -3.06 -29.87
CA LYS A 24 24.04 -1.99 -30.55
C LYS A 24 23.16 -1.24 -29.55
N VAL A 25 23.21 0.09 -29.56
CA VAL A 25 22.37 0.92 -28.70
C VAL A 25 20.92 0.81 -29.16
N LEU A 26 20.07 0.24 -28.31
CA LEU A 26 18.64 0.04 -28.55
C LEU A 26 17.83 1.28 -28.15
N GLN A 27 18.14 1.87 -26.99
CA GLN A 27 17.38 3.00 -26.46
C GLN A 27 18.24 3.88 -25.55
N VAL A 28 18.12 5.19 -25.72
CA VAL A 28 18.78 6.20 -24.90
C VAL A 28 17.69 7.05 -24.27
N ASP A 29 17.42 6.84 -22.99
CA ASP A 29 16.45 7.64 -22.25
C ASP A 29 17.11 8.95 -21.80
N ASP A 30 16.96 9.99 -22.65
CA ASP A 30 17.37 11.35 -22.32
C ASP A 30 16.27 12.05 -21.49
N PRO A 31 16.55 12.44 -20.23
CA PRO A 31 15.58 13.11 -19.37
C PRO A 31 15.09 14.47 -19.90
N ARG A 32 15.70 15.02 -20.96
CA ARG A 32 15.25 16.25 -21.64
C ARG A 32 14.17 16.02 -22.70
N LYS A 33 14.00 14.77 -23.18
CA LYS A 33 12.97 14.38 -24.15
C LYS A 33 11.84 13.54 -23.54
N ALA A 34 11.88 13.32 -22.22
CA ALA A 34 10.85 12.59 -21.49
C ALA A 34 9.47 13.24 -21.68
N THR A 35 8.53 12.47 -22.21
CA THR A 35 7.13 12.87 -22.38
C THR A 35 6.51 13.19 -21.01
N LEU A 36 5.47 14.04 -20.97
CA LEU A 36 4.76 14.37 -19.73
C LEU A 36 4.31 13.12 -18.95
N ALA A 37 3.92 12.06 -19.67
CA ALA A 37 3.57 10.77 -19.09
C ALA A 37 4.74 10.13 -18.31
N THR A 38 5.95 10.10 -18.87
CA THR A 38 7.15 9.57 -18.22
C THR A 38 7.49 10.34 -16.95
N ARG A 39 7.37 11.68 -16.99
CA ARG A 39 7.59 12.52 -15.80
C ARG A 39 6.59 12.26 -14.67
N ILE A 40 5.32 12.00 -14.99
CA ILE A 40 4.30 11.67 -14.00
C ILE A 40 4.59 10.30 -13.37
N LEU A 41 4.98 9.32 -14.18
CA LEU A 41 5.35 7.98 -13.69
C LEU A 41 6.60 8.03 -12.79
N ASP A 42 7.62 8.80 -13.19
CA ASP A 42 8.83 9.00 -12.36
C ASP A 42 8.50 9.72 -11.05
N ALA A 43 7.62 10.74 -11.10
CA ALA A 43 7.16 11.43 -9.90
C ALA A 43 6.40 10.48 -8.96
N GLN A 44 5.53 9.63 -9.51
CA GLN A 44 4.83 8.60 -8.73
C GLN A 44 5.82 7.67 -8.04
N TYR A 45 6.86 7.22 -8.73
CA TYR A 45 7.89 6.33 -8.16
C TYR A 45 8.64 6.99 -7.01
N ILE A 46 9.10 8.23 -7.17
CA ILE A 46 9.81 8.99 -6.14
C ILE A 46 8.92 9.26 -4.92
N LEU A 47 7.63 9.56 -5.16
CA LEU A 47 6.64 9.81 -4.10
C LEU A 47 6.29 8.52 -3.36
N HIS A 48 6.14 7.39 -4.06
CA HIS A 48 5.77 6.09 -3.48
C HIS A 48 6.86 5.54 -2.56
N ILE A 49 8.13 5.74 -2.92
CA ILE A 49 9.28 5.35 -2.09
C ILE A 49 9.49 6.36 -0.93
N GLY A 50 8.81 7.51 -0.97
CA GLY A 50 8.97 8.57 0.04
C GLY A 50 10.37 9.17 0.05
N SER A 51 11.12 9.02 -1.04
CA SER A 51 12.52 9.46 -1.14
C SER A 51 12.67 10.98 -1.22
N TYR A 52 11.57 11.72 -1.37
CA TYR A 52 11.59 13.17 -1.57
C TYR A 52 11.92 13.97 -0.29
N GLY A 53 11.63 13.42 0.90
CA GLY A 53 11.72 14.16 2.16
C GLY A 53 12.80 13.67 3.13
N GLY A 54 13.65 12.72 2.73
CA GLY A 54 14.70 12.17 3.61
C GLY A 54 14.17 11.44 4.84
N LEU A 55 14.83 11.62 5.99
CA LEU A 55 14.48 10.97 7.27
C LEU A 55 13.05 11.23 7.78
N PRO A 56 12.52 12.47 7.82
CA PRO A 56 11.18 12.71 8.35
C PRO A 56 10.09 11.99 7.54
N MET A 57 10.26 11.88 6.22
CA MET A 57 9.29 11.18 5.37
C MET A 57 9.26 9.68 5.64
N ARG A 58 10.42 9.06 5.91
CA ARG A 58 10.50 7.64 6.28
C ARG A 58 9.78 7.34 7.59
N ILE A 59 9.88 8.24 8.58
CA ILE A 59 9.18 8.10 9.86
C ILE A 59 7.67 8.20 9.63
N LEU A 60 7.22 9.18 8.85
CA LEU A 60 5.80 9.37 8.55
C LEU A 60 5.20 8.15 7.84
N TYR A 61 5.88 7.62 6.82
CA TYR A 61 5.44 6.41 6.12
C TYR A 61 5.35 5.19 7.04
N THR A 62 6.31 5.03 7.96
CA THR A 62 6.28 3.96 8.95
C THR A 62 5.04 4.05 9.84
N LEU A 63 4.69 5.27 10.29
CA LEU A 63 3.49 5.50 11.10
C LEU A 63 2.21 5.20 10.32
N ILE A 64 2.14 5.62 9.06
CA ILE A 64 0.99 5.32 8.18
C ILE A 64 0.82 3.82 8.00
N GLY A 65 1.92 3.08 7.78
CA GLY A 65 1.88 1.61 7.73
C GLY A 65 1.34 0.99 9.02
N PHE A 66 1.71 1.54 10.17
CA PHE A 66 1.20 1.09 11.46
C PHE A 66 -0.31 1.31 11.61
N VAL A 67 -0.86 2.41 11.08
CA VAL A 67 -2.32 2.65 11.06
C VAL A 67 -3.03 1.53 10.31
N VAL A 68 -2.49 1.08 9.17
CA VAL A 68 -3.08 -0.04 8.41
C VAL A 68 -3.09 -1.33 9.23
N VAL A 69 -2.02 -1.63 9.96
CA VAL A 69 -1.94 -2.79 10.86
C VAL A 69 -3.02 -2.72 11.94
N VAL A 70 -3.17 -1.57 12.60
CA VAL A 70 -4.21 -1.35 13.61
C VAL A 70 -5.61 -1.52 13.02
N LEU A 71 -5.83 -1.02 11.79
CA LEU A 71 -7.12 -1.15 11.10
C LEU A 71 -7.46 -2.62 10.79
N VAL A 72 -6.47 -3.42 10.38
CA VAL A 72 -6.67 -4.86 10.15
C VAL A 72 -7.01 -5.58 11.45
N ILE A 73 -6.28 -5.30 12.54
CA ILE A 73 -6.54 -5.91 13.86
C ILE A 73 -7.95 -5.57 14.35
N THR A 74 -8.34 -4.30 14.28
CA THR A 74 -9.68 -3.86 14.70
C THR A 74 -10.78 -4.45 13.82
N GLY A 75 -10.57 -4.52 12.50
CA GLY A 75 -11.50 -5.18 11.57
C GLY A 75 -11.70 -6.66 11.89
N LEU A 76 -10.63 -7.39 12.17
CA LEU A 76 -10.69 -8.79 12.59
C LEU A 76 -11.39 -8.96 13.95
N ALA A 77 -11.13 -8.07 14.90
CA ALA A 77 -11.79 -8.08 16.21
C ALA A 77 -13.31 -7.86 16.08
N LEU A 78 -13.72 -6.90 15.24
CA LEU A 78 -15.14 -6.64 14.95
C LEU A 78 -15.80 -7.81 14.23
N TRP A 79 -15.12 -8.42 13.26
CA TRP A 79 -15.63 -9.60 12.56
C TRP A 79 -15.83 -10.77 13.52
N ARG A 80 -14.86 -11.04 14.40
CA ARG A 80 -14.98 -12.08 15.42
C ARG A 80 -16.15 -11.79 16.37
N ARG A 81 -16.30 -10.54 16.84
CA ARG A 81 -17.45 -10.14 17.66
C ARG A 81 -18.79 -10.36 16.94
N ARG A 82 -18.86 -10.04 15.64
CA ARG A 82 -20.07 -10.28 14.82
C ARG A 82 -20.42 -11.76 14.76
N LEU A 83 -19.44 -12.63 14.49
CA LEU A 83 -19.65 -14.09 14.44
C LEU A 83 -20.15 -14.64 15.78
N TRP A 84 -19.56 -14.20 16.89
CA TRP A 84 -20.01 -14.57 18.24
C TRP A 84 -21.46 -14.15 18.52
N LEU A 85 -21.86 -12.95 18.10
CA LEU A 85 -23.24 -12.48 18.27
C LEU A 85 -24.24 -13.29 17.42
N ILE A 86 -23.87 -13.66 16.20
CA ILE A 86 -24.70 -14.50 15.33
C ILE A 86 -24.88 -15.89 15.94
N ALA A 87 -23.81 -16.51 16.44
CA ALA A 87 -23.88 -17.81 17.09
C ALA A 87 -24.87 -17.81 18.28
N ARG A 88 -24.81 -16.78 19.14
CA ARG A 88 -25.74 -16.62 20.27
C ARG A 88 -27.20 -16.47 19.83
N ARG A 89 -27.46 -15.79 18.71
CA ARG A 89 -28.82 -15.66 18.15
C ARG A 89 -29.35 -16.99 17.61
N VAL A 90 -28.49 -17.77 16.95
CA VAL A 90 -28.85 -19.10 16.44
C VAL A 90 -29.20 -20.05 17.59
N GLU A 91 -28.44 -20.03 18.69
CA GLU A 91 -28.74 -20.82 19.89
C GLU A 91 -30.09 -20.43 20.50
N ALA A 92 -30.39 -19.14 20.61
CA ALA A 92 -31.67 -18.66 21.13
C ALA A 92 -32.87 -19.11 20.26
N MET A 93 -32.74 -19.04 18.93
CA MET A 93 -33.78 -19.52 18.01
C MET A 93 -33.97 -21.03 18.11
N ARG A 94 -32.87 -21.80 18.22
CA ARG A 94 -32.91 -23.25 18.36
C ARG A 94 -33.59 -23.69 19.67
N HIS A 95 -33.44 -22.93 20.74
CA HIS A 95 -34.12 -23.18 22.01
C HIS A 95 -35.62 -22.87 21.93
N SER A 96 -36.02 -21.80 21.22
CA SER A 96 -37.42 -21.47 20.98
C SER A 96 -38.12 -22.52 20.09
N GLN A 97 -37.46 -22.97 19.02
CA GLN A 97 -37.99 -23.97 18.10
C GLN A 97 -38.22 -25.33 18.77
N LYS A 98 -37.34 -25.77 19.68
CA LYS A 98 -37.55 -27.02 20.43
C LYS A 98 -38.78 -26.98 21.34
N VAL A 99 -39.09 -25.80 21.90
CA VAL A 99 -40.23 -25.62 22.80
C VAL A 99 -41.54 -25.67 22.01
N SER A 100 -41.60 -25.04 20.84
CA SER A 100 -42.80 -25.05 20.01
C SER A 100 -43.11 -26.44 19.45
N VAL A 101 -42.11 -27.18 18.96
CA VAL A 101 -42.34 -28.54 18.40
C VAL A 101 -42.89 -29.50 19.45
N HIS A 102 -42.54 -29.34 20.72
CA HIS A 102 -43.04 -30.21 21.79
C HIS A 102 -44.48 -29.88 22.23
N THR A 103 -44.97 -28.67 21.96
CA THR A 103 -46.33 -28.26 22.34
C THR A 103 -47.42 -28.67 21.34
N ASP A 104 -47.02 -29.21 20.18
CA ASP A 104 -47.92 -29.52 19.07
C ASP A 104 -48.35 -31.02 19.04
N ASP A 105 -47.82 -31.82 19.96
CA ASP A 105 -47.99 -33.29 20.05
C ASP A 105 -49.06 -33.74 21.08
N PHE A 106 -49.92 -32.82 21.55
CA PHE A 106 -51.01 -33.11 22.52
C PHE A 106 -52.40 -32.75 21.98
#